data_AF-A0A0P0URE4-F1
#
_entry.id   AF-A0A0P0URE4-F1
#
_cell.length_a   1.000
_cell.length_b   1.000
_cell.length_c   1.000
_cell.angle_alpha   90.00
_cell.angle_beta   90.00
_cell.angle_gamma   90.00
#
_symmetry.space_group_name_H-M   'P 1'
#
loop_
_entity.id
_entity.type
_entity.pdbx_description
1 polymer ?
#
loop_
_entity_poly.entity_id
_entity_poly.type
_entity_poly.pdbx_seq_one_letter_code
_entity_poly.pdbx_strand_id
1 'polypeptide(L)'
;MSIKEKLKNLTTQPGVYQMLDKQGLVIYVGKAKNLKKRVSNYFFKNHQDDKTRVLVSNIDTFETVITDTETQALLLENELIKQHKPRYNILLKDAKSYPYIYISNDKHPRVGFYRGTKNNKYQYFGPYPSAHIVRDSLNLLKKVFKVRQCANATYRSRSRPCLEYQIGLCSAPCVNKISNEDYVQDVKMMGLFLSGKGVQILEDVSQKMQAAAQNKNYELAAHLRDQMIGLRTIQEQHSSQTLGDMDVVSIATQEGAHAVEVLFVRSGKQIGQECIFPKHSKGKALKEVLSAFLPLYYLGKQTPKQLLLNEKLVDKKIIASALSTQIIDTPQKDKRHFLKIASLTAEENLKQYLNSRFTKRSQLEQLQKILNLKSLPNYMECFDISHTMGEATVASCVVFEKGLPKVKRYRQFNINNITPGDDYAAMNQVVFRRYSRLLKDKQPLPDIVFIDGGLGQLNQAIMVMDSIGIESIQLVGVAKGEGRKAGLETLIMVTDGKTQKINLHPQDQALMLVNHIRDESHRFAIKNHRKKRGKKRTTSPLEGIEGVGKQRRSALLNHFGGLQEIQKASVNEIQKVNGISLALATKIVEKLRG
;
A
#
# COMPACT_ATOMS: atom_id res chain seq x y z
N MET A 1 1.22 -3.30 15.31
CA MET A 1 1.19 -1.89 15.73
C MET A 1 -0.17 -1.32 15.34
N SER A 2 -0.86 -0.62 16.24
CA SER A 2 -2.14 0.00 15.88
C SER A 2 -1.92 1.16 14.91
N ILE A 3 -2.91 1.49 14.08
CA ILE A 3 -2.84 2.65 13.19
C ILE A 3 -2.56 3.93 13.99
N LYS A 4 -3.16 4.11 15.17
CA LYS A 4 -2.93 5.27 16.05
C LYS A 4 -1.46 5.40 16.49
N GLU A 5 -0.78 4.29 16.77
CA GLU A 5 0.65 4.29 17.12
C GLU A 5 1.53 4.62 15.90
N LYS A 6 1.25 4.01 14.73
CA LYS A 6 1.94 4.34 13.48
C LYS A 6 1.79 5.83 13.11
N LEU A 7 0.62 6.42 13.40
CA LEU A 7 0.36 7.85 13.17
C LEU A 7 1.20 8.78 14.05
N LYS A 8 1.46 8.42 15.31
CA LYS A 8 2.29 9.22 16.22
C LYS A 8 3.75 9.28 15.77
N ASN A 9 4.26 8.16 15.24
CA ASN A 9 5.67 7.97 14.88
C ASN A 9 5.98 8.30 13.40
N LEU A 10 5.01 8.84 12.65
CA LEU A 10 5.23 9.24 11.27
C LEU A 10 6.18 10.44 11.15
N THR A 11 7.06 10.39 10.15
CA THR A 11 7.96 11.50 9.81
C THR A 11 7.22 12.69 9.19
N THR A 12 7.78 13.89 9.35
CA THR A 12 7.31 15.11 8.68
C THR A 12 7.93 15.31 7.29
N GLN A 13 8.84 14.44 6.87
CA GLN A 13 9.48 14.47 5.55
C GLN A 13 8.49 14.16 4.41
N PRO A 14 8.81 14.60 3.17
CA PRO A 14 8.01 14.26 1.99
C PRO A 14 8.17 12.77 1.61
N GLY A 15 7.15 12.21 0.96
CA GLY A 15 7.17 10.83 0.53
C GLY A 15 5.83 10.31 0.02
N VAL A 16 5.77 9.01 -0.21
CA VAL A 16 4.57 8.29 -0.67
C VAL A 16 4.07 7.39 0.43
N TYR A 17 2.75 7.32 0.62
CA TYR A 17 2.11 6.38 1.52
C TYR A 17 1.25 5.40 0.74
N GLN A 18 1.28 4.15 1.16
CA GLN A 18 0.49 3.04 0.62
C GLN A 18 -0.48 2.59 1.70
N MET A 19 -1.77 2.54 1.39
CA MET A 19 -2.80 1.99 2.28
C MET A 19 -3.06 0.56 1.87
N LEU A 20 -2.96 -0.35 2.84
CA LEU A 20 -3.11 -1.78 2.64
C LEU A 20 -4.41 -2.26 3.28
N ASP A 21 -5.05 -3.23 2.64
CA ASP A 21 -6.18 -3.95 3.23
C ASP A 21 -5.73 -5.10 4.14
N LYS A 22 -6.71 -5.85 4.64
CA LYS A 22 -6.52 -6.99 5.57
C LYS A 22 -5.75 -8.16 4.96
N GLN A 23 -5.60 -8.18 3.64
CA GLN A 23 -4.88 -9.20 2.91
C GLN A 23 -3.46 -8.74 2.58
N GLY A 24 -3.08 -7.52 2.96
CA GLY A 24 -1.80 -6.92 2.58
C GLY A 24 -1.79 -6.42 1.14
N LEU A 25 -2.96 -6.26 0.50
CA LEU A 25 -3.04 -5.70 -0.85
C LEU A 25 -3.05 -4.18 -0.77
N VAL A 26 -2.24 -3.51 -1.59
CA VAL A 26 -2.25 -2.06 -1.71
C VAL A 26 -3.56 -1.60 -2.37
N ILE A 27 -4.42 -0.95 -1.58
CA ILE A 27 -5.74 -0.49 -2.01
C ILE A 27 -5.79 0.99 -2.34
N TYR A 28 -4.81 1.77 -1.86
CA TYR A 28 -4.61 3.17 -2.21
C TYR A 28 -3.14 3.57 -2.08
N VAL A 29 -2.67 4.48 -2.92
CA VAL A 29 -1.33 5.09 -2.87
C VAL A 29 -1.49 6.60 -2.99
N GLY A 30 -0.76 7.37 -2.18
CA GLY A 30 -0.79 8.83 -2.28
C GLY A 30 0.53 9.49 -1.93
N LYS A 31 0.80 10.68 -2.49
CA LYS A 31 1.96 11.51 -2.12
C LYS A 31 1.66 12.49 -1.00
N ALA A 32 2.69 12.86 -0.24
CA ALA A 32 2.62 13.88 0.78
C ALA A 32 3.89 14.74 0.82
N LYS A 33 3.74 16.07 0.96
CA LYS A 33 4.85 16.97 1.38
C LYS A 33 5.27 16.72 2.83
N ASN A 34 4.32 16.28 3.65
CA ASN A 34 4.51 15.96 5.05
C ASN A 34 3.68 14.70 5.36
N LEU A 35 4.35 13.57 5.48
CA LEU A 35 3.72 12.27 5.66
C LEU A 35 2.86 12.23 6.93
N LYS A 36 3.37 12.72 8.06
CA LYS A 36 2.62 12.79 9.33
C LYS A 36 1.30 13.54 9.19
N LYS A 37 1.32 14.76 8.67
CA LYS A 37 0.12 15.60 8.53
C LYS A 37 -0.88 14.99 7.54
N ARG A 38 -0.40 14.46 6.41
CA ARG A 38 -1.27 13.96 5.33
C ARG A 38 -1.91 12.62 5.71
N VAL A 39 -1.14 11.67 6.24
CA VAL A 39 -1.65 10.34 6.61
C VAL A 39 -2.57 10.45 7.82
N SER A 40 -2.22 11.28 8.82
CA SER A 40 -3.07 11.53 10.00
C SER A 40 -4.45 12.09 9.62
N ASN A 41 -4.53 12.94 8.59
CA ASN A 41 -5.81 13.50 8.13
C ASN A 41 -6.84 12.42 7.73
N TYR A 42 -6.40 11.25 7.26
CA TYR A 42 -7.32 10.16 6.91
C TYR A 42 -8.03 9.56 8.13
N PHE A 43 -7.44 9.65 9.32
CA PHE A 43 -7.94 8.95 10.51
C PHE A 43 -8.51 9.88 11.59
N PHE A 44 -8.23 11.19 11.53
CA PHE A 44 -8.70 12.16 12.55
C PHE A 44 -9.85 13.07 12.10
N LYS A 45 -10.13 13.21 10.79
CA LYS A 45 -11.24 14.06 10.31
C LYS A 45 -12.49 13.23 9.97
N ASN A 46 -13.67 13.75 10.32
CA ASN A 46 -14.93 13.31 9.74
C ASN A 46 -14.94 13.72 8.26
N HIS A 47 -14.72 12.76 7.37
CA HIS A 47 -14.71 13.00 5.92
C HIS A 47 -16.14 13.17 5.41
N GLN A 48 -16.44 14.33 4.83
CA GLN A 48 -17.73 14.61 4.17
C GLN A 48 -17.90 13.83 2.86
N ASP A 49 -16.80 13.38 2.24
CA ASP A 49 -16.81 12.63 0.99
C ASP A 49 -16.97 11.11 1.22
N ASP A 50 -18.02 10.54 0.63
CA ASP A 50 -18.38 9.12 0.70
C ASP A 50 -17.24 8.20 0.24
N LYS A 51 -16.46 8.60 -0.78
CA LYS A 51 -15.35 7.79 -1.30
C LYS A 51 -14.22 7.65 -0.30
N THR A 52 -13.84 8.77 0.33
CA THR A 52 -12.78 8.78 1.35
C THR A 52 -13.19 7.97 2.57
N ARG A 53 -14.47 8.04 2.98
CA ARG A 53 -15.01 7.25 4.09
C ARG A 53 -15.00 5.74 3.80
N VAL A 54 -15.33 5.34 2.57
CA VAL A 54 -15.23 3.94 2.12
C VAL A 54 -13.78 3.48 2.04
N LEU A 55 -12.86 4.30 1.52
CA LEU A 55 -11.43 4.00 1.52
C LEU A 55 -10.95 3.72 2.94
N VAL A 56 -11.12 4.68 3.85
CA VAL A 56 -10.65 4.59 5.25
C VAL A 56 -11.20 3.35 5.95
N SER A 57 -12.47 2.99 5.71
CA SER A 57 -13.08 1.79 6.29
C SER A 57 -12.44 0.45 5.86
N ASN A 58 -11.68 0.45 4.76
CA ASN A 58 -11.01 -0.73 4.21
C ASN A 58 -9.50 -0.74 4.47
N ILE A 59 -8.94 0.30 5.10
CA ILE A 59 -7.53 0.35 5.48
C ILE A 59 -7.34 -0.52 6.73
N ASP A 60 -6.46 -1.51 6.63
CA ASP A 60 -5.99 -2.30 7.78
C ASP A 60 -4.67 -1.78 8.32
N THR A 61 -3.77 -1.37 7.40
CA THR A 61 -2.51 -0.73 7.76
C THR A 61 -2.02 0.17 6.63
N PHE A 62 -0.95 0.92 6.88
CA PHE A 62 -0.28 1.70 5.85
C PHE A 62 1.23 1.57 5.96
N GLU A 63 1.90 1.83 4.85
CA GLU A 63 3.35 1.88 4.70
C GLU A 63 3.74 3.23 4.08
N THR A 64 4.96 3.68 4.31
CA THR A 64 5.47 4.94 3.76
C THR A 64 6.87 4.78 3.21
N VAL A 65 7.12 5.41 2.06
CA VAL A 65 8.44 5.54 1.46
C VAL A 65 8.82 7.02 1.50
N ILE A 66 9.91 7.33 2.21
CA ILE A 66 10.44 8.69 2.33
C ILE A 66 11.19 9.02 1.06
N THR A 67 11.07 10.26 0.59
CA THR A 67 11.81 10.79 -0.57
C THR A 67 12.41 12.13 -0.20
N ASP A 68 13.51 12.54 -0.84
CA ASP A 68 14.18 13.80 -0.51
C ASP A 68 13.37 15.02 -0.97
N THR A 69 12.56 14.88 -2.02
CA THR A 69 11.78 15.99 -2.60
C THR A 69 10.33 15.59 -2.90
N GLU A 70 9.42 16.58 -2.93
CA GLU A 70 8.04 16.36 -3.36
C GLU A 70 7.94 15.82 -4.80
N THR A 71 8.85 16.24 -5.68
CA THR A 71 8.89 15.78 -7.07
C THR A 71 9.20 14.29 -7.16
N GLN A 72 10.11 13.80 -6.31
CA GLN A 72 10.38 12.36 -6.20
C GLN A 72 9.18 11.60 -5.63
N ALA A 73 8.50 12.15 -4.61
CA ALA A 73 7.26 11.55 -4.10
C ALA A 73 6.17 11.44 -5.18
N LEU A 74 6.03 12.47 -6.04
CA LEU A 74 5.08 12.45 -7.16
C LEU A 74 5.42 11.37 -8.19
N LEU A 75 6.70 11.21 -8.53
CA LEU A 75 7.15 10.18 -9.46
C LEU A 75 6.86 8.78 -8.92
N LEU A 76 7.28 8.52 -7.68
CA LEU A 76 7.15 7.23 -7.00
C LEU A 76 5.68 6.85 -6.78
N GLU A 77 4.81 7.81 -6.43
CA GLU A 77 3.36 7.59 -6.31
C GLU A 77 2.79 7.02 -7.61
N ASN A 78 3.15 7.62 -8.74
CA ASN A 78 2.60 7.22 -10.04
C ASN A 78 3.16 5.85 -10.50
N GLU A 79 4.40 5.52 -10.16
CA GLU A 79 4.97 4.17 -10.39
C GLU A 79 4.25 3.12 -9.54
N LEU A 80 4.05 3.38 -8.24
CA LEU A 80 3.37 2.47 -7.32
C LEU A 80 1.89 2.27 -7.69
N ILE A 81 1.19 3.31 -8.17
CA ILE A 81 -0.17 3.18 -8.70
C ILE A 81 -0.19 2.28 -9.95
N LYS A 82 0.80 2.37 -10.85
CA LYS A 82 0.90 1.51 -12.03
C LYS A 82 1.21 0.06 -11.69
N GLN A 83 2.08 -0.15 -10.71
CA GLN A 83 2.50 -1.47 -10.25
C GLN A 83 1.36 -2.20 -9.54
N HIS A 84 0.71 -1.54 -8.57
CA HIS A 84 -0.29 -2.17 -7.71
C HIS A 84 -1.71 -2.07 -8.25
N LYS A 85 -1.96 -1.15 -9.20
CA LYS A 85 -3.30 -0.81 -9.72
C LYS A 85 -4.37 -0.73 -8.61
N PRO A 86 -4.11 0.03 -7.53
CA PRO A 86 -4.93 0.07 -6.34
C PRO A 86 -6.37 0.48 -6.64
N ARG A 87 -7.33 -0.25 -6.07
CA ARG A 87 -8.77 -0.13 -6.37
C ARG A 87 -9.36 1.26 -6.09
N TYR A 88 -8.86 1.98 -5.08
CA TYR A 88 -9.40 3.29 -4.68
C TYR A 88 -8.64 4.47 -5.26
N ASN A 89 -7.49 4.27 -5.89
CA ASN A 89 -6.89 5.34 -6.68
C ASN A 89 -7.78 5.60 -7.89
N ILE A 90 -7.90 6.87 -8.25
CA ILE A 90 -8.43 7.24 -9.56
C ILE A 90 -7.40 6.75 -10.57
N LEU A 91 -7.62 5.52 -11.07
CA LEU A 91 -6.98 5.02 -12.27
C LEU A 91 -7.49 5.90 -13.40
N LEU A 92 -6.71 6.92 -13.76
CA LEU A 92 -6.98 7.67 -14.97
C LEU A 92 -7.06 6.63 -16.09
N LYS A 93 -8.24 6.49 -16.73
CA LYS A 93 -8.45 5.65 -17.92
C LYS A 93 -7.41 5.97 -19.00
N ASP A 94 -6.89 7.20 -18.97
CA ASP A 94 -5.64 7.59 -19.58
C ASP A 94 -4.56 7.70 -18.52
N ALA A 95 -3.86 6.60 -18.21
CA ALA A 95 -2.57 6.66 -17.55
C ALA A 95 -1.58 7.29 -18.53
N LYS A 96 -1.71 8.60 -18.66
CA LYS A 96 -0.94 9.56 -19.43
C LYS A 96 0.52 9.14 -19.29
N SER A 97 1.04 8.39 -20.26
CA SER A 97 2.38 7.77 -20.21
C SER A 97 3.41 8.81 -19.82
N TYR A 98 4.46 8.42 -19.08
CA TYR A 98 5.47 9.38 -18.66
C TYR A 98 6.04 10.06 -19.90
N PRO A 99 6.17 11.39 -19.89
CA PRO A 99 6.74 12.08 -21.02
C PRO A 99 8.23 11.78 -21.10
N TYR A 100 8.70 11.56 -22.32
CA TYR A 100 10.09 11.35 -22.68
C TYR A 100 10.53 12.48 -23.61
N ILE A 101 11.83 12.74 -23.64
CA ILE A 101 12.45 13.40 -24.78
C ILE A 101 12.82 12.28 -25.77
N TYR A 102 12.55 12.47 -27.06
CA TYR A 102 12.99 11.53 -28.08
C TYR A 102 13.87 12.22 -29.11
N ILE A 103 14.75 11.43 -29.73
CA ILE A 103 15.53 11.79 -30.91
C ILE A 103 15.11 10.85 -32.06
N SER A 104 14.68 11.43 -33.18
CA SER A 104 14.29 10.68 -34.37
C SER A 104 15.49 10.20 -35.18
N ASN A 105 15.26 9.26 -36.10
CA ASN A 105 16.27 8.75 -37.03
C ASN A 105 16.13 9.37 -38.45
N ASP A 106 15.76 10.65 -38.52
CA ASP A 106 15.66 11.39 -39.79
C ASP A 106 17.04 11.84 -40.27
N LYS A 107 17.21 12.19 -41.57
CA LYS A 107 18.44 12.80 -42.12
C LYS A 107 18.98 13.93 -41.25
N HIS A 108 18.08 14.78 -40.76
CA HIS A 108 18.35 15.75 -39.70
C HIS A 108 17.50 15.36 -38.50
N PRO A 109 18.10 14.66 -37.50
CA PRO A 109 17.39 14.15 -36.34
C PRO A 109 16.59 15.24 -35.63
N ARG A 110 15.34 14.93 -35.35
CA ARG A 110 14.43 15.80 -34.62
C ARG A 110 14.44 15.44 -33.16
N VAL A 111 14.51 16.45 -32.31
CA VAL A 111 14.27 16.28 -30.87
C VAL A 111 12.84 16.71 -30.56
N GLY A 112 12.15 15.99 -29.69
CA GLY A 112 10.88 16.49 -29.21
C GLY A 112 10.34 15.80 -27.97
N PHE A 113 9.16 16.26 -27.57
CA PHE A 113 8.35 15.64 -26.55
C PHE A 113 7.71 14.36 -27.11
N TYR A 114 7.83 13.26 -26.38
CA TYR A 114 7.17 12.00 -26.69
C TYR A 114 6.31 11.50 -25.54
N ARG A 115 5.12 10.99 -25.88
CA ARG A 115 4.19 10.37 -24.95
C ARG A 115 3.44 9.25 -25.65
N GLY A 116 3.72 7.99 -25.31
CA GLY A 116 3.08 6.84 -25.95
C GLY A 116 3.92 5.57 -25.92
N THR A 117 3.59 4.62 -26.78
CA THR A 117 4.31 3.36 -27.04
C THR A 117 5.58 3.58 -27.84
N LYS A 118 6.74 3.46 -27.17
CA LYS A 118 8.07 3.69 -27.76
C LYS A 118 8.27 2.91 -29.06
N ASN A 119 8.81 3.59 -30.07
CA ASN A 119 9.23 3.02 -31.34
C ASN A 119 10.72 2.69 -31.28
N ASN A 120 11.09 1.42 -31.52
CA ASN A 120 12.48 0.96 -31.44
C ASN A 120 13.45 1.70 -32.36
N LYS A 121 12.97 2.42 -33.38
CA LYS A 121 13.80 3.22 -34.29
C LYS A 121 14.26 4.57 -33.70
N TYR A 122 13.68 5.01 -32.58
CA TYR A 122 14.00 6.30 -31.95
C TYR A 122 14.72 6.11 -30.62
N GLN A 123 15.53 7.08 -30.25
CA GLN A 123 16.17 7.12 -28.94
C GLN A 123 15.27 7.87 -27.96
N TYR A 124 15.10 7.35 -26.75
CA TYR A 124 14.22 7.93 -25.73
C TYR A 124 14.98 8.19 -24.43
N PHE A 125 14.82 9.39 -23.90
CA PHE A 125 15.46 9.89 -22.68
C PHE A 125 14.37 10.29 -21.67
N GLY A 126 14.49 9.84 -20.42
CA GLY A 126 13.46 9.97 -19.38
C GLY A 126 13.30 8.69 -18.56
N PRO A 127 12.19 8.49 -17.81
CA PRO A 127 10.95 9.27 -17.78
C PRO A 127 11.05 10.59 -17.00
N TYR A 128 10.31 11.62 -17.44
CA TYR A 128 10.24 12.91 -16.75
C TYR A 128 8.99 13.03 -15.85
N PRO A 129 9.04 13.79 -14.73
CA PRO A 129 7.93 13.90 -13.78
C PRO A 129 6.68 14.58 -14.34
N SER A 130 6.86 15.55 -15.24
CA SER A 130 5.75 16.30 -15.82
C SER A 130 6.07 16.73 -17.24
N ALA A 131 5.02 17.03 -18.01
CA ALA A 131 5.19 17.57 -19.36
C ALA A 131 5.79 18.99 -19.35
N HIS A 132 5.66 19.74 -18.24
CA HIS A 132 6.30 21.04 -18.08
C HIS A 132 7.81 20.89 -18.00
N ILE A 133 8.31 19.97 -17.18
CA ILE A 133 9.75 19.71 -17.07
C ILE A 133 10.33 19.31 -18.43
N VAL A 134 9.65 18.45 -19.20
CA VAL A 134 10.11 18.12 -20.56
C VAL A 134 10.18 19.35 -21.46
N ARG A 135 9.18 20.25 -21.41
CA ARG A 135 9.19 21.47 -22.22
C ARG A 135 10.29 22.43 -21.79
N ASP A 136 10.53 22.58 -20.49
CA ASP A 136 11.59 23.42 -19.95
C ASP A 136 12.98 22.87 -20.32
N SER A 137 13.18 21.56 -20.16
CA SER A 137 14.39 20.87 -20.63
C SER A 137 14.56 21.05 -22.14
N LEU A 138 13.52 20.85 -22.94
CA LEU A 138 13.59 21.04 -24.40
C LEU A 138 13.93 22.50 -24.77
N ASN A 139 13.38 23.49 -24.06
CA ASN A 139 13.69 24.90 -24.30
C ASN A 139 15.15 25.23 -23.97
N LEU A 140 15.68 24.65 -22.90
CA LEU A 140 17.09 24.83 -22.53
C LEU A 140 18.02 24.12 -23.52
N LEU A 141 17.67 22.90 -23.92
CA LEU A 141 18.42 22.13 -24.92
C LEU A 141 18.42 22.82 -26.30
N LYS A 142 17.34 23.50 -26.69
CA LYS A 142 17.31 24.35 -27.90
C LYS A 142 18.31 25.50 -27.85
N LYS A 143 18.41 26.18 -26.70
CA LYS A 143 19.36 27.30 -26.52
C LYS A 143 20.80 26.82 -26.61
N VAL A 144 21.08 25.59 -26.15
CA VAL A 144 22.44 25.04 -26.15
C VAL A 144 22.81 24.41 -27.49
N PHE A 145 22.05 23.42 -27.96
CA PHE A 145 22.43 22.60 -29.12
C PHE A 145 21.80 23.05 -30.45
N LYS A 146 20.84 24.01 -30.42
CA LYS A 146 20.16 24.56 -31.62
C LYS A 146 19.57 23.48 -32.56
N VAL A 147 19.20 22.33 -31.98
CA VAL A 147 18.62 21.19 -32.71
C VAL A 147 17.16 21.44 -33.03
N ARG A 148 16.69 20.90 -34.16
CA ARG A 148 15.35 21.17 -34.67
C ARG A 148 14.29 20.42 -33.85
N GLN A 149 13.14 21.06 -33.69
CA GLN A 149 11.94 20.42 -33.13
C GLN A 149 10.72 20.49 -34.06
N CYS A 150 10.87 21.15 -35.22
CA CYS A 150 9.82 21.25 -36.22
C CYS A 150 9.41 19.87 -36.76
N ALA A 151 8.13 19.70 -37.07
CA ALA A 151 7.61 18.48 -37.65
C ALA A 151 8.18 18.26 -39.07
N ASN A 152 8.28 17.00 -39.51
CA ASN A 152 8.89 16.65 -40.79
C ASN A 152 8.15 17.27 -41.99
N ALA A 153 6.82 17.39 -41.91
CA ALA A 153 6.02 18.09 -42.92
C ALA A 153 6.46 19.55 -43.06
N THR A 154 6.54 20.27 -41.93
CA THR A 154 7.02 21.65 -41.89
C THR A 154 8.47 21.75 -42.34
N TYR A 155 9.33 20.82 -41.96
CA TYR A 155 10.74 20.81 -42.38
C TYR A 155 10.89 20.73 -43.91
N ARG A 156 10.14 19.83 -44.56
CA ARG A 156 10.22 19.59 -46.01
C ARG A 156 9.64 20.74 -46.83
N SER A 157 8.67 21.47 -46.28
CA SER A 157 7.98 22.56 -46.99
C SER A 157 8.66 23.92 -46.84
N ARG A 158 9.84 24.02 -46.20
CA ARG A 158 10.52 25.31 -45.98
C ARG A 158 11.41 25.67 -47.14
N SER A 159 11.15 26.85 -47.71
CA SER A 159 12.04 27.55 -48.64
C SER A 159 12.87 28.66 -47.98
N ARG A 160 12.46 29.13 -46.78
CA ARG A 160 13.13 30.20 -46.02
C ARG A 160 13.33 29.84 -44.54
N PRO A 161 14.35 30.41 -43.85
CA PRO A 161 14.56 30.20 -42.42
C PRO A 161 13.32 30.57 -41.59
N CYS A 162 13.10 29.85 -40.50
CA CYS A 162 11.97 30.07 -39.61
C CYS A 162 12.33 31.00 -38.44
N LEU A 163 11.33 31.45 -37.70
CA LEU A 163 11.51 32.32 -36.53
C LEU A 163 12.51 31.76 -35.52
N GLU A 164 12.46 30.44 -35.25
CA GLU A 164 13.40 29.76 -34.34
C GLU A 164 14.87 29.92 -34.76
N TYR A 165 15.17 30.06 -36.05
CA TYR A 165 16.51 30.40 -36.52
C TYR A 165 16.83 31.87 -36.30
N GLN A 166 15.89 32.77 -36.61
CA GLN A 166 16.07 34.21 -36.44
C GLN A 166 16.33 34.61 -34.99
N ILE A 167 15.75 33.89 -34.03
CA ILE A 167 15.96 34.08 -32.58
C ILE A 167 17.07 33.17 -32.01
N GLY A 168 17.83 32.47 -32.87
CA GLY A 168 19.03 31.72 -32.47
C GLY A 168 18.80 30.36 -31.80
N LEU A 169 17.60 29.80 -31.85
CA LEU A 169 17.22 28.52 -31.22
C LEU A 169 17.29 27.30 -32.16
N CYS A 170 17.58 27.50 -33.44
CA CYS A 170 17.71 26.44 -34.44
C CYS A 170 18.80 26.79 -35.45
N SER A 171 19.63 25.83 -35.87
CA SER A 171 20.67 26.04 -36.89
C SER A 171 20.16 26.02 -38.35
N ALA A 172 18.84 25.96 -38.54
CA ALA A 172 18.16 25.92 -39.85
C ALA A 172 18.73 24.92 -40.88
N PRO A 173 18.83 23.62 -40.54
CA PRO A 173 19.24 22.58 -41.50
C PRO A 173 18.21 22.38 -42.63
N CYS A 174 16.98 22.92 -42.51
CA CYS A 174 15.95 22.82 -43.54
C CYS A 174 16.23 23.65 -44.80
N VAL A 175 17.10 24.65 -44.69
CA VAL A 175 17.49 25.56 -45.78
C VAL A 175 19.01 25.63 -45.91
N ASN A 176 19.71 24.56 -45.50
CA ASN A 176 21.16 24.37 -45.63
C ASN A 176 22.01 25.52 -45.03
N LYS A 177 21.58 26.10 -43.92
CA LYS A 177 22.37 27.12 -43.18
C LYS A 177 23.44 26.54 -42.25
N ILE A 178 23.44 25.21 -42.08
CA ILE A 178 24.44 24.41 -41.37
C ILE A 178 24.75 23.18 -42.24
N SER A 179 25.96 22.64 -42.15
CA SER A 179 26.34 21.38 -42.81
C SER A 179 25.58 20.20 -42.19
N ASN A 180 25.46 19.09 -42.93
CA ASN A 180 24.78 17.90 -42.38
C ASN A 180 25.62 17.29 -41.25
N GLU A 181 26.95 17.32 -41.42
CA GLU A 181 27.93 16.74 -40.52
C GLU A 181 27.92 17.44 -39.17
N ASP A 182 28.00 18.78 -39.17
CA ASP A 182 27.98 19.59 -37.93
C ASP A 182 26.65 19.42 -37.20
N TYR A 183 25.54 19.38 -37.94
CA TYR A 183 24.22 19.18 -37.33
C TYR A 183 24.08 17.81 -36.65
N VAL A 184 24.58 16.75 -37.29
CA VAL A 184 24.56 15.40 -36.70
C VAL A 184 25.44 15.34 -35.45
N GLN A 185 26.57 16.07 -35.46
CA GLN A 185 27.44 16.18 -34.31
C GLN A 185 26.76 16.88 -33.13
N ASP A 186 26.03 17.98 -33.36
CA ASP A 186 25.25 18.67 -32.33
C ASP A 186 24.18 17.76 -31.71
N VAL A 187 23.47 16.98 -32.54
CA VAL A 187 22.50 15.99 -32.07
C VAL A 187 23.18 14.90 -31.24
N LYS A 188 24.33 14.41 -31.66
CA LYS A 188 25.07 13.35 -30.96
C LYS A 188 25.54 13.84 -29.59
N MET A 189 26.07 15.06 -29.51
CA MET A 189 26.47 15.69 -28.26
C MET A 189 25.27 15.86 -27.32
N MET A 190 24.12 16.28 -27.86
CA MET A 190 22.88 16.36 -27.11
C MET A 190 22.41 14.99 -26.57
N GLY A 191 22.49 13.93 -27.38
CA GLY A 191 22.15 12.57 -26.96
C GLY A 191 23.08 12.05 -25.86
N LEU A 192 24.38 12.32 -25.97
CA LEU A 192 25.37 11.99 -24.94
C LEU A 192 25.07 12.72 -23.63
N PHE A 193 24.73 14.01 -23.69
CA PHE A 193 24.32 14.80 -22.53
C PHE A 193 23.09 14.20 -21.84
N LEU A 194 22.04 13.89 -22.60
CA LEU A 194 20.81 13.27 -22.09
C LEU A 194 21.01 11.85 -21.54
N SER A 195 22.08 11.15 -21.94
CA SER A 195 22.45 9.82 -21.44
C SER A 195 23.25 9.83 -20.12
N GLY A 196 23.49 11.00 -19.52
CA GLY A 196 24.19 11.14 -18.24
C GLY A 196 25.71 11.33 -18.34
N LYS A 197 26.28 11.42 -19.55
CA LYS A 197 27.70 11.76 -19.79
C LYS A 197 27.95 13.28 -19.76
N GLY A 198 27.28 14.00 -18.86
CA GLY A 198 27.32 15.47 -18.80
C GLY A 198 28.70 16.05 -18.46
N VAL A 199 29.51 15.33 -17.69
CA VAL A 199 30.83 15.80 -17.21
C VAL A 199 31.80 16.07 -18.37
N GLN A 200 31.93 15.16 -19.32
CA GLN A 200 32.85 15.31 -20.46
C GLN A 200 32.45 16.47 -21.39
N ILE A 201 31.14 16.72 -21.53
CA ILE A 201 30.62 17.81 -22.36
C ILE A 201 30.83 19.16 -21.66
N LEU A 202 30.67 19.22 -20.33
CA LEU A 202 30.98 20.42 -19.56
C LEU A 202 32.46 20.79 -19.64
N GLU A 203 33.36 19.80 -19.65
CA GLU A 203 34.80 20.01 -19.83
C GLU A 203 35.11 20.55 -21.24
N ASP A 204 34.55 19.95 -22.30
CA ASP A 204 34.75 20.39 -23.69
C ASP A 204 34.20 21.81 -23.93
N VAL A 205 33.01 22.12 -23.41
CA VAL A 205 32.44 23.48 -23.48
C VAL A 205 33.27 24.48 -22.68
N SER A 206 33.83 24.06 -21.54
CA SER A 206 34.73 24.91 -20.73
C SER A 206 36.03 25.23 -21.44
N GLN A 207 36.63 24.24 -22.12
CA GLN A 207 37.86 24.46 -22.90
C GLN A 207 37.59 25.40 -24.09
N LYS A 208 36.48 25.21 -24.80
CA LYS A 208 36.06 26.11 -25.90
C LYS A 208 35.78 27.53 -25.42
N MET A 209 35.18 27.69 -24.24
CA MET A 209 34.94 29.00 -23.61
C MET A 209 36.26 29.71 -23.29
N GLN A 210 37.22 28.98 -22.69
CA GLN A 210 38.54 29.52 -22.37
C GLN A 210 39.31 29.92 -23.63
N ALA A 211 39.27 29.10 -24.68
CA ALA A 211 39.88 29.42 -25.97
C ALA A 211 39.24 30.66 -26.63
N ALA A 212 37.91 30.78 -26.59
CA ALA A 212 37.20 31.96 -27.10
C ALA A 212 37.57 33.24 -26.32
N ALA A 213 37.71 33.15 -25.00
CA ALA A 213 38.15 34.27 -24.16
C ALA A 213 39.61 34.66 -24.43
N GLN A 214 40.51 33.70 -24.63
CA GLN A 214 41.91 33.94 -25.00
C GLN A 214 42.02 34.63 -26.37
N ASN A 215 41.17 34.25 -27.32
CA ASN A 215 41.08 34.86 -28.65
C ASN A 215 40.31 36.20 -28.65
N LYS A 216 40.02 36.79 -27.48
CA LYS A 216 39.28 38.04 -27.29
C LYS A 216 37.88 38.04 -27.93
N ASN A 217 37.30 36.86 -28.17
CA ASN A 217 35.93 36.71 -28.69
C ASN A 217 34.95 36.59 -27.51
N TYR A 218 34.73 37.72 -26.84
CA TYR A 218 33.99 37.78 -25.57
C TYR A 218 32.51 37.41 -25.72
N GLU A 219 31.89 37.66 -26.87
CA GLU A 219 30.50 37.27 -27.14
C GLU A 219 30.35 35.75 -27.20
N LEU A 220 31.27 35.07 -27.91
CA LEU A 220 31.30 33.62 -27.98
C LEU A 220 31.62 33.00 -26.60
N ALA A 221 32.54 33.59 -25.85
CA ALA A 221 32.87 33.15 -24.49
C ALA A 221 31.68 33.31 -23.52
N ALA A 222 30.95 34.44 -23.58
CA ALA A 222 29.75 34.65 -22.78
C ALA A 222 28.64 33.64 -23.13
N HIS A 223 28.44 33.37 -24.42
CA HIS A 223 27.48 32.35 -24.88
C HIS A 223 27.85 30.95 -24.38
N LEU A 224 29.11 30.54 -24.49
CA LEU A 224 29.60 29.24 -24.00
C LEU A 224 29.51 29.13 -22.46
N ARG A 225 29.75 30.22 -21.72
CA ARG A 225 29.56 30.29 -20.27
C ARG A 225 28.10 30.06 -19.89
N ASP A 226 27.18 30.77 -20.53
CA ASP A 226 25.75 30.67 -20.24
C ASP A 226 25.19 29.28 -20.63
N GLN A 227 25.73 28.68 -21.71
CA GLN A 227 25.49 27.27 -22.05
C GLN A 227 25.98 26.31 -20.96
N MET A 228 27.19 26.53 -20.41
CA MET A 228 27.74 25.72 -19.33
C MET A 228 26.88 25.80 -18.05
N ILE A 229 26.39 26.99 -17.69
CA ILE A 229 25.48 27.21 -16.55
C ILE A 229 24.15 26.46 -16.77
N GLY A 230 23.61 26.52 -17.99
CA GLY A 230 22.40 25.78 -18.37
C GLY A 230 22.59 24.26 -18.25
N LEU A 231 23.71 23.74 -18.74
CA LEU A 231 24.03 22.30 -18.69
C LEU A 231 24.23 21.79 -17.25
N ARG A 232 24.88 22.57 -16.37
CA ARG A 232 25.05 22.21 -14.94
C ARG A 232 23.72 22.11 -14.20
N THR A 233 22.83 23.08 -14.41
CA THR A 233 21.48 23.10 -13.80
C THR A 233 20.66 21.84 -14.16
N ILE A 234 20.77 21.34 -15.39
CA ILE A 234 20.10 20.09 -15.80
C ILE A 234 20.78 18.87 -15.16
N GLN A 235 22.11 18.81 -15.12
CA GLN A 235 22.83 17.65 -14.60
C GLN A 235 22.57 17.41 -13.10
N GLU A 236 22.47 18.46 -12.29
CA GLU A 236 22.12 18.38 -10.86
C GLU A 236 20.73 17.76 -10.63
N GLN A 237 19.82 17.89 -11.59
CA GLN A 237 18.48 17.28 -11.54
C GLN A 237 18.45 15.82 -12.08
N HIS A 238 19.51 15.36 -12.74
CA HIS A 238 19.56 14.10 -13.50
C HIS A 238 20.58 13.06 -12.97
N SER A 239 21.34 13.36 -11.92
CA SER A 239 22.50 12.60 -11.42
C SER A 239 22.22 11.22 -10.78
N SER A 240 21.04 10.62 -10.97
CA SER A 240 20.67 9.31 -10.37
C SER A 240 20.64 8.12 -11.34
N GLN A 241 21.10 8.22 -12.60
CA GLN A 241 20.80 7.21 -13.64
C GLN A 241 21.92 6.23 -14.07
N THR A 242 23.06 6.12 -13.38
CA THR A 242 24.16 5.22 -13.79
C THR A 242 24.42 4.01 -12.89
N LEU A 243 23.55 3.72 -11.93
CA LEU A 243 23.72 2.58 -11.01
C LEU A 243 22.96 1.35 -11.53
N GLY A 244 23.67 0.23 -11.68
CA GLY A 244 23.06 -1.06 -12.01
C GLY A 244 22.10 -1.57 -10.92
N ASP A 245 21.34 -2.62 -11.25
CA ASP A 245 20.39 -3.23 -10.31
C ASP A 245 21.10 -3.84 -9.11
N MET A 246 20.74 -3.38 -7.90
CA MET A 246 21.30 -3.83 -6.64
C MET A 246 20.23 -3.87 -5.54
N ASP A 247 20.40 -4.74 -4.55
CA ASP A 247 19.66 -4.62 -3.30
C ASP A 247 20.61 -4.17 -2.20
N VAL A 248 20.12 -3.32 -1.30
CA VAL A 248 20.89 -2.78 -0.18
C VAL A 248 20.29 -3.35 1.09
N VAL A 249 21.04 -4.22 1.76
CA VAL A 249 20.59 -4.91 2.97
C VAL A 249 21.30 -4.31 4.16
N SER A 250 20.54 -3.76 5.11
CA SER A 250 21.05 -3.19 6.34
C SER A 250 20.48 -3.89 7.54
N ILE A 251 21.30 -4.21 8.54
CA ILE A 251 20.86 -4.74 9.83
C ILE A 251 21.10 -3.73 10.95
N ALA A 252 20.16 -3.64 11.88
CA ALA A 252 20.28 -2.88 13.12
C ALA A 252 19.99 -3.78 14.33
N THR A 253 20.55 -3.45 15.50
CA THR A 253 20.28 -4.11 16.79
C THR A 253 20.02 -3.10 17.89
N GLN A 254 19.06 -3.42 18.76
CA GLN A 254 18.72 -2.65 19.95
C GLN A 254 18.07 -3.59 20.97
N GLU A 255 18.55 -3.58 22.21
CA GLU A 255 18.06 -4.43 23.30
C GLU A 255 18.00 -5.94 22.97
N GLY A 256 18.93 -6.39 22.12
CA GLY A 256 18.99 -7.78 21.64
C GLY A 256 17.91 -8.17 20.63
N ALA A 257 17.10 -7.23 20.14
CA ALA A 257 16.25 -7.42 18.97
C ALA A 257 16.97 -6.92 17.71
N HIS A 258 16.73 -7.59 16.59
CA HIS A 258 17.32 -7.25 15.30
C HIS A 258 16.23 -6.86 14.29
N ALA A 259 16.55 -5.92 13.42
CA ALA A 259 15.78 -5.60 12.22
C ALA A 259 16.69 -5.65 11.00
N VAL A 260 16.25 -6.32 9.94
CA VAL A 260 16.92 -6.37 8.64
C VAL A 260 16.05 -5.64 7.64
N GLU A 261 16.56 -4.54 7.12
CA GLU A 261 15.96 -3.76 6.04
C GLU A 261 16.57 -4.17 4.71
N VAL A 262 15.74 -4.47 3.71
CA VAL A 262 16.14 -4.76 2.34
C VAL A 262 15.57 -3.67 1.43
N LEU A 263 16.44 -2.84 0.86
CA LEU A 263 16.08 -1.82 -0.11
C LEU A 263 16.29 -2.36 -1.53
N PHE A 264 15.28 -2.24 -2.39
CA PHE A 264 15.40 -2.65 -3.79
C PHE A 264 15.78 -1.45 -4.66
N VAL A 265 16.96 -1.49 -5.30
CA VAL A 265 17.43 -0.43 -6.20
C VAL A 265 17.54 -0.96 -7.63
N ARG A 266 16.80 -0.37 -8.57
CA ARG A 266 16.84 -0.73 -9.99
C ARG A 266 17.14 0.49 -10.82
N SER A 267 18.11 0.39 -11.74
CA SER A 267 18.56 1.50 -12.58
C SER A 267 18.86 2.79 -11.77
N GLY A 268 19.48 2.64 -10.61
CA GLY A 268 19.84 3.75 -9.70
C GLY A 268 18.70 4.39 -8.93
N LYS A 269 17.51 3.78 -8.93
CA LYS A 269 16.35 4.26 -8.19
C LYS A 269 15.89 3.24 -7.17
N GLN A 270 15.52 3.70 -5.98
CA GLN A 270 14.81 2.88 -5.01
C GLN A 270 13.38 2.61 -5.52
N ILE A 271 13.05 1.34 -5.71
CA ILE A 271 11.73 0.90 -6.18
C ILE A 271 10.87 0.28 -5.07
N GLY A 272 11.46 -0.02 -3.91
CA GLY A 272 10.76 -0.57 -2.76
C GLY A 272 11.69 -0.89 -1.60
N GLN A 273 11.10 -1.34 -0.49
CA GLN A 273 11.83 -1.83 0.67
C GLN A 273 11.04 -2.91 1.41
N GLU A 274 11.70 -3.73 2.21
CA GLU A 274 11.10 -4.72 3.09
C GLU A 274 11.84 -4.73 4.44
N CYS A 275 11.09 -4.73 5.55
CA CYS A 275 11.65 -4.83 6.89
C CYS A 275 11.29 -6.17 7.54
N ILE A 276 12.30 -6.93 7.94
CA ILE A 276 12.15 -8.24 8.57
C ILE A 276 12.72 -8.17 10.00
N PHE A 277 12.00 -8.78 10.95
CA PHE A 277 12.48 -8.97 12.32
C PHE A 277 12.83 -10.44 12.54
N PRO A 278 14.11 -10.85 12.45
CA PRO A 278 14.52 -12.24 12.62
C PRO A 278 14.11 -12.78 14.00
N LYS A 279 13.50 -13.97 14.02
CA LYS A 279 13.18 -14.68 15.26
C LYS A 279 14.40 -15.45 15.75
N HIS A 280 14.51 -15.65 17.07
CA HIS A 280 15.62 -16.39 17.71
C HIS A 280 17.02 -15.79 17.49
N SER A 281 17.11 -14.51 17.15
CA SER A 281 18.37 -13.79 16.95
C SER A 281 18.93 -13.12 18.22
N LYS A 282 18.25 -13.28 19.37
CA LYS A 282 18.60 -12.55 20.60
C LYS A 282 20.03 -12.88 21.06
N GLY A 283 20.85 -11.84 21.21
CA GLY A 283 22.24 -11.94 21.66
C GLY A 283 23.23 -12.43 20.60
N LYS A 284 22.81 -12.54 19.33
CA LYS A 284 23.70 -12.90 18.22
C LYS A 284 24.36 -11.67 17.62
N ALA A 285 25.57 -11.83 17.09
CA ALA A 285 26.26 -10.74 16.40
C ALA A 285 25.56 -10.41 15.07
N LEU A 286 25.59 -9.14 14.64
CA LEU A 286 24.95 -8.68 13.41
C LEU A 286 25.37 -9.49 12.17
N LYS A 287 26.67 -9.77 12.06
CA LYS A 287 27.27 -10.58 10.99
C LYS A 287 26.71 -12.00 10.93
N GLU A 288 26.46 -12.64 12.08
CA GLU A 288 25.91 -14.01 12.15
C GLU A 288 24.46 -14.03 11.69
N VAL A 289 23.69 -13.02 12.12
CA VAL A 289 22.28 -12.87 11.73
C VAL A 289 22.16 -12.64 10.23
N LEU A 290 23.00 -11.77 9.64
CA LEU A 290 22.99 -11.55 8.20
C LEU A 290 23.47 -12.76 7.39
N SER A 291 24.52 -13.47 7.85
CA SER A 291 24.98 -14.70 7.19
C SER A 291 23.88 -15.76 7.10
N ALA A 292 23.05 -15.89 8.13
CA ALA A 292 21.90 -16.80 8.11
C ALA A 292 20.71 -16.24 7.31
N PHE A 293 20.47 -14.93 7.37
CA PHE A 293 19.33 -14.28 6.72
C PHE A 293 19.43 -14.32 5.19
N LEU A 294 20.57 -13.99 4.61
CA LEU A 294 20.69 -13.79 3.15
C LEU A 294 20.31 -15.04 2.33
N PRO A 295 20.83 -16.25 2.62
CA PRO A 295 20.45 -17.46 1.88
C PRO A 295 18.97 -17.80 2.02
N LEU A 296 18.42 -17.67 3.24
CA LEU A 296 17.01 -17.95 3.51
C LEU A 296 16.07 -16.96 2.83
N TYR A 297 16.46 -15.68 2.79
CA TYR A 297 15.64 -14.62 2.21
C TYR A 297 15.58 -14.70 0.68
N TYR A 298 16.71 -15.02 0.03
CA TYR A 298 16.79 -15.16 -1.42
C TYR A 298 16.43 -16.55 -1.95
N LEU A 299 16.13 -17.51 -1.08
CA LEU A 299 15.66 -18.83 -1.49
C LEU A 299 14.39 -18.73 -2.36
N GLY A 300 14.48 -19.16 -3.61
CA GLY A 300 13.39 -19.08 -4.59
C GLY A 300 13.10 -17.68 -5.14
N LYS A 301 13.92 -16.66 -4.83
CA LYS A 301 13.82 -15.30 -5.40
C LYS A 301 14.94 -15.07 -6.42
N GLN A 302 14.72 -14.15 -7.37
CA GLN A 302 15.80 -13.67 -8.24
C GLN A 302 16.70 -12.71 -7.47
N THR A 303 17.98 -13.08 -7.32
CA THR A 303 19.00 -12.26 -6.67
C THR A 303 19.50 -11.17 -7.62
N PRO A 304 19.67 -9.91 -7.18
CA PRO A 304 20.29 -8.87 -8.01
C PRO A 304 21.77 -9.18 -8.28
N LYS A 305 22.36 -8.49 -9.27
CA LYS A 305 23.79 -8.62 -9.60
C LYS A 305 24.70 -8.14 -8.47
N GLN A 306 24.22 -7.21 -7.65
CA GLN A 306 24.98 -6.65 -6.53
C GLN A 306 24.14 -6.60 -5.26
N LEU A 307 24.77 -6.94 -4.14
CA LEU A 307 24.22 -6.77 -2.79
C LEU A 307 25.11 -5.83 -2.00
N LEU A 308 24.54 -4.72 -1.53
CA LEU A 308 25.23 -3.75 -0.72
C LEU A 308 24.90 -3.99 0.76
N LEU A 309 25.91 -4.18 1.62
CA LEU A 309 25.71 -4.51 3.03
C LEU A 309 26.30 -3.43 3.95
N ASN A 310 25.68 -3.23 5.11
CA ASN A 310 26.22 -2.34 6.15
C ASN A 310 27.21 -3.04 7.09
N GLU A 311 27.30 -4.37 6.99
CA GLU A 311 28.11 -5.22 7.85
C GLU A 311 28.98 -6.17 7.03
N LYS A 312 30.17 -6.46 7.55
CA LYS A 312 31.13 -7.38 6.93
C LYS A 312 30.77 -8.82 7.29
N LEU A 313 30.63 -9.67 6.28
CA LEU A 313 30.37 -11.09 6.44
C LEU A 313 31.66 -11.89 6.50
N VAL A 314 31.73 -12.88 7.39
CA VAL A 314 32.84 -13.84 7.45
C VAL A 314 32.80 -14.75 6.22
N ASP A 315 31.62 -15.23 5.86
CA ASP A 315 31.41 -16.22 4.78
C ASP A 315 31.06 -15.56 3.44
N LYS A 316 31.51 -14.31 3.23
CA LYS A 316 31.16 -13.47 2.06
C LYS A 316 31.32 -14.21 0.73
N LYS A 317 32.43 -14.92 0.54
CA LYS A 317 32.73 -15.64 -0.72
C LYS A 317 31.73 -16.77 -0.98
N ILE A 318 31.38 -17.52 0.06
CA ILE A 318 30.46 -18.66 -0.03
C ILE A 318 29.06 -18.15 -0.36
N ILE A 319 28.58 -17.12 0.37
CA ILE A 319 27.24 -16.55 0.15
C ILE A 319 27.14 -15.86 -1.22
N ALA A 320 28.18 -15.12 -1.63
CA ALA A 320 28.23 -14.48 -2.95
C ALA A 320 28.14 -15.51 -4.08
N SER A 321 28.85 -16.63 -3.95
CA SER A 321 28.80 -17.74 -4.92
C SER A 321 27.44 -18.43 -4.93
N ALA A 322 26.90 -18.79 -3.76
CA ALA A 322 25.59 -19.46 -3.66
C ALA A 322 24.44 -18.63 -4.23
N LEU A 323 24.50 -17.31 -4.06
CA LEU A 323 23.49 -16.37 -4.54
C LEU A 323 23.79 -15.82 -5.94
N SER A 324 24.90 -16.22 -6.58
CA SER A 324 25.33 -15.71 -7.89
C SER A 324 25.35 -14.17 -7.97
N THR A 325 25.85 -13.52 -6.92
CA THR A 325 25.81 -12.06 -6.75
C THR A 325 27.12 -11.50 -6.22
N GLN A 326 27.39 -10.23 -6.52
CA GLN A 326 28.55 -9.52 -5.97
C GLN A 326 28.17 -8.81 -4.66
N ILE A 327 28.74 -9.27 -3.55
CA ILE A 327 28.56 -8.62 -2.25
C ILE A 327 29.56 -7.47 -2.07
N ILE A 328 29.05 -6.28 -1.74
CA ILE A 328 29.79 -5.05 -1.51
C ILE A 328 29.51 -4.56 -0.09
N ASP A 329 30.51 -4.62 0.78
CA ASP A 329 30.48 -4.19 2.19
C ASP A 329 31.22 -2.86 2.41
N THR A 330 31.93 -2.38 1.39
CA THR A 330 32.61 -1.07 1.37
C THR A 330 32.20 -0.28 0.11
N PRO A 331 31.02 0.37 0.11
CA PRO A 331 30.53 1.08 -1.06
C PRO A 331 31.35 2.35 -1.39
N GLN A 332 31.47 2.63 -2.69
CA GLN A 332 31.94 3.93 -3.21
C GLN A 332 30.92 5.05 -2.91
N LYS A 333 31.32 6.33 -3.10
CA LYS A 333 30.53 7.52 -2.70
C LYS A 333 29.10 7.53 -3.25
N ASP A 334 28.91 7.06 -4.46
CA ASP A 334 27.64 6.96 -5.20
C ASP A 334 26.65 5.97 -4.56
N LYS A 335 27.13 4.84 -4.02
CA LYS A 335 26.31 3.79 -3.39
C LYS A 335 26.08 4.02 -1.89
N ARG A 336 26.95 4.81 -1.26
CA ARG A 336 26.92 5.06 0.20
C ARG A 336 25.63 5.73 0.67
N HIS A 337 24.99 6.54 -0.17
CA HIS A 337 23.72 7.18 0.15
C HIS A 337 22.59 6.16 0.37
N PHE A 338 22.45 5.15 -0.50
CA PHE A 338 21.45 4.09 -0.33
C PHE A 338 21.68 3.27 0.94
N LEU A 339 22.94 2.98 1.25
CA LEU A 339 23.29 2.27 2.48
C LEU A 339 22.88 3.08 3.72
N LYS A 340 23.14 4.39 3.70
CA LYS A 340 22.72 5.30 4.77
C LYS A 340 21.20 5.32 4.95
N ILE A 341 20.44 5.36 3.86
CA ILE A 341 18.97 5.28 3.91
C ILE A 341 18.55 3.97 4.57
N ALA A 342 19.03 2.83 4.06
CA ALA A 342 18.66 1.51 4.57
C ALA A 342 18.99 1.34 6.06
N SER A 343 20.13 1.85 6.52
CA SER A 343 20.52 1.81 7.94
C SER A 343 19.62 2.66 8.82
N LEU A 344 19.32 3.90 8.42
CA LEU A 344 18.39 4.76 9.17
C LEU A 344 16.99 4.14 9.24
N THR A 345 16.51 3.55 8.14
CA THR A 345 15.21 2.88 8.09
C THR A 345 15.18 1.64 8.99
N ALA A 346 16.25 0.83 9.00
CA ALA A 346 16.36 -0.33 9.89
C ALA A 346 16.28 0.07 11.37
N GLU A 347 17.01 1.11 11.78
CA GLU A 347 16.99 1.62 13.16
C GLU A 347 15.62 2.14 13.57
N GLU A 348 14.96 2.91 12.70
CA GLU A 348 13.65 3.48 12.98
C GLU A 348 12.57 2.39 13.08
N ASN A 349 12.56 1.44 12.15
CA ASN A 349 11.65 0.30 12.20
C ASN A 349 11.86 -0.55 13.46
N LEU A 350 13.10 -0.71 13.91
CA LEU A 350 13.43 -1.41 15.14
C LEU A 350 12.93 -0.68 16.39
N LYS A 351 13.14 0.64 16.48
CA LYS A 351 12.60 1.48 17.57
C LYS A 351 11.08 1.37 17.63
N GLN A 352 10.40 1.48 16.49
CA GLN A 352 8.94 1.34 16.42
C GLN A 352 8.47 -0.05 16.88
N TYR A 353 9.18 -1.10 16.47
CA TYR A 353 8.90 -2.47 16.90
C TYR A 353 9.03 -2.63 18.42
N LEU A 354 10.14 -2.17 19.00
CA LEU A 354 10.38 -2.23 20.45
C LEU A 354 9.33 -1.44 21.24
N ASN A 355 9.06 -0.19 20.84
CA ASN A 355 8.06 0.65 21.47
C ASN A 355 6.68 -0.01 21.49
N SER A 356 6.26 -0.62 20.37
CA SER A 356 4.98 -1.33 20.30
C SER A 356 4.91 -2.53 21.27
N ARG A 357 6.04 -3.21 21.50
CA ARG A 357 6.13 -4.36 22.41
C ARG A 357 6.08 -3.92 23.87
N PHE A 358 6.77 -2.83 24.22
CA PHE A 358 6.73 -2.24 25.56
C PHE A 358 5.33 -1.74 25.92
N THR A 359 4.67 -0.99 25.03
CA THR A 359 3.30 -0.51 25.26
C THR A 359 2.32 -1.66 25.46
N LYS A 360 2.44 -2.74 24.68
CA LYS A 360 1.56 -3.91 24.82
C LYS A 360 1.76 -4.66 26.13
N ARG A 361 3.02 -4.83 26.55
CA ARG A 361 3.33 -5.46 27.83
C ARG A 361 2.78 -4.63 29.00
N SER A 362 2.97 -3.31 28.97
CA SER A 362 2.45 -2.39 29.98
C SER A 362 0.92 -2.45 30.08
N GLN A 363 0.21 -2.51 28.94
CA GLN A 363 -1.25 -2.73 28.88
C GLN A 363 -1.68 -4.02 29.60
N LEU A 364 -0.97 -5.13 29.37
CA LEU A 364 -1.27 -6.41 30.01
C LEU A 364 -0.97 -6.39 31.51
N GLU A 365 0.13 -5.74 31.92
CA GLU A 365 0.51 -5.61 33.34
C GLU A 365 -0.50 -4.75 34.09
N GLN A 366 -1.01 -3.68 33.46
CA GLN A 366 -2.06 -2.85 34.04
C GLN A 366 -3.40 -3.62 34.11
N LEU A 367 -3.75 -4.38 33.06
CA LEU A 367 -4.94 -5.23 33.05
C LEU A 367 -4.86 -6.32 34.14
N GLN A 368 -3.69 -6.94 34.32
CA GLN A 368 -3.43 -7.90 35.40
C GLN A 368 -3.73 -7.30 36.77
N LYS A 369 -3.23 -6.08 37.04
CA LYS A 369 -3.45 -5.39 38.31
C LYS A 369 -4.92 -5.06 38.53
N ILE A 370 -5.60 -4.52 37.52
CA ILE A 370 -7.00 -4.10 37.61
C ILE A 370 -7.94 -5.28 37.86
N LEU A 371 -7.70 -6.40 37.17
CA LEU A 371 -8.51 -7.61 37.30
C LEU A 371 -7.99 -8.55 38.41
N ASN A 372 -6.98 -8.14 39.17
CA ASN A 372 -6.35 -8.91 40.25
C ASN A 372 -5.94 -10.35 39.83
N LEU A 373 -5.32 -10.48 38.66
CA LEU A 373 -4.95 -11.79 38.09
C LEU A 373 -3.62 -12.29 38.67
N LYS A 374 -3.57 -13.60 38.98
CA LYS A 374 -2.37 -14.27 39.50
C LYS A 374 -1.16 -14.21 38.55
N SER A 375 -1.41 -14.16 37.24
CA SER A 375 -0.37 -14.11 36.23
C SER A 375 -0.75 -13.17 35.09
N LEU A 376 0.24 -12.77 34.29
CA LEU A 376 0.04 -11.87 33.16
C LEU A 376 -0.83 -12.55 32.09
N PRO A 377 -1.98 -11.98 31.70
CA PRO A 377 -2.88 -12.64 30.76
C PRO A 377 -2.23 -12.72 29.37
N ASN A 378 -2.20 -13.94 28.82
CA ASN A 378 -1.62 -14.23 27.53
C ASN A 378 -2.71 -14.45 26.49
N TYR A 379 -3.70 -15.28 26.77
CA TYR A 379 -4.77 -15.68 25.85
C TYR A 379 -6.12 -15.12 26.31
N MET A 380 -6.73 -14.28 25.49
CA MET A 380 -8.01 -13.64 25.78
C MET A 380 -9.01 -13.87 24.64
N GLU A 381 -10.27 -14.12 24.98
CA GLU A 381 -11.38 -14.17 24.02
C GLU A 381 -12.39 -13.06 24.28
N CYS A 382 -13.13 -12.65 23.25
CA CYS A 382 -14.27 -11.74 23.42
C CYS A 382 -15.46 -12.17 22.57
N PHE A 383 -16.64 -12.17 23.19
CA PHE A 383 -17.92 -12.48 22.55
C PHE A 383 -18.76 -11.23 22.33
N ASP A 384 -19.36 -11.13 21.14
CA ASP A 384 -20.37 -10.14 20.78
C ASP A 384 -21.57 -10.86 20.16
N ILE A 385 -22.80 -10.43 20.51
CA ILE A 385 -24.05 -10.93 19.96
C ILE A 385 -24.63 -9.86 19.05
N SER A 386 -24.78 -10.20 17.77
CA SER A 386 -25.31 -9.29 16.77
C SER A 386 -26.71 -9.70 16.33
N HIS A 387 -27.65 -8.77 16.49
CA HIS A 387 -29.01 -8.84 15.96
C HIS A 387 -29.16 -7.90 14.78
N THR A 388 -29.83 -8.37 13.73
CA THR A 388 -30.31 -7.51 12.64
C THR A 388 -31.78 -7.82 12.46
N MET A 389 -32.65 -6.80 12.53
CA MET A 389 -34.10 -6.97 12.41
C MET A 389 -34.42 -7.75 11.11
N GLY A 390 -35.00 -8.94 11.26
CA GLY A 390 -35.36 -9.84 10.16
C GLY A 390 -34.29 -10.84 9.68
N GLU A 391 -33.09 -10.87 10.27
CA GLU A 391 -32.03 -11.85 9.98
C GLU A 391 -31.71 -12.74 11.21
N ALA A 392 -31.16 -13.94 10.97
CA ALA A 392 -30.77 -14.87 12.03
C ALA A 392 -29.67 -14.28 12.94
N THR A 393 -29.81 -14.49 14.26
CA THR A 393 -28.83 -14.07 15.28
C THR A 393 -27.47 -14.72 15.04
N VAL A 394 -26.40 -13.92 15.11
CA VAL A 394 -25.01 -14.39 14.96
C VAL A 394 -24.18 -13.92 16.14
N ALA A 395 -23.41 -14.84 16.71
CA ALA A 395 -22.41 -14.52 17.71
C ALA A 395 -21.00 -14.57 17.10
N SER A 396 -20.14 -13.63 17.48
CA SER A 396 -18.72 -13.63 17.11
C SER A 396 -17.83 -13.82 18.32
N CYS A 397 -16.75 -14.58 18.12
CA CYS A 397 -15.67 -14.78 19.07
C CYS A 397 -14.35 -14.35 18.42
N VAL A 398 -13.69 -13.35 19.01
CA VAL A 398 -12.35 -12.92 18.61
C VAL A 398 -11.31 -13.32 19.63
N VAL A 399 -10.10 -13.57 19.17
CA VAL A 399 -9.00 -14.10 19.98
C VAL A 399 -7.82 -13.14 19.99
N PHE A 400 -7.31 -12.82 21.16
CA PHE A 400 -6.10 -12.05 21.35
C PHE A 400 -5.06 -12.88 22.09
N GLU A 401 -3.81 -12.82 21.64
CA GLU A 401 -2.66 -13.41 22.32
C GLU A 401 -1.59 -12.33 22.54
N LYS A 402 -1.11 -12.19 23.78
CA LYS A 402 -0.14 -11.15 24.18
C LYS A 402 -0.58 -9.74 23.76
N GLY A 403 -1.88 -9.45 23.86
CA GLY A 403 -2.46 -8.16 23.49
C GLY A 403 -2.56 -7.90 21.98
N LEU A 404 -2.33 -8.91 21.13
CA LEU A 404 -2.40 -8.82 19.68
C LEU A 404 -3.50 -9.74 19.10
N PRO A 405 -4.25 -9.28 18.08
CA PRO A 405 -5.30 -10.08 17.47
C PRO A 405 -4.74 -11.31 16.73
N LYS A 406 -5.41 -12.46 16.91
CA LYS A 406 -5.11 -13.72 16.21
C LYS A 406 -6.26 -14.10 15.29
N VAL A 407 -6.33 -13.39 14.16
CA VAL A 407 -7.43 -13.50 13.18
C VAL A 407 -7.71 -14.95 12.73
N LYS A 408 -6.68 -15.79 12.60
CA LYS A 408 -6.84 -17.22 12.23
C LYS A 408 -7.67 -18.02 13.24
N ARG A 409 -7.72 -17.59 14.50
CA ARG A 409 -8.46 -18.23 15.60
C ARG A 409 -9.87 -17.66 15.80
N TYR A 410 -10.27 -16.65 15.03
CA TYR A 410 -11.61 -16.07 15.17
C TYR A 410 -12.70 -17.07 14.74
N ARG A 411 -13.85 -17.01 15.39
CA ARG A 411 -14.99 -17.91 15.10
C ARG A 411 -16.29 -17.13 15.07
N GLN A 412 -17.19 -17.58 14.21
CA GLN A 412 -18.58 -17.12 14.22
C GLN A 412 -19.49 -18.30 14.41
N PHE A 413 -20.59 -18.04 15.11
CA PHE A 413 -21.58 -19.03 15.46
C PHE A 413 -22.93 -18.52 14.98
N ASN A 414 -23.56 -19.27 14.06
CA ASN A 414 -24.98 -19.05 13.78
C ASN A 414 -25.75 -19.57 15.00
N ILE A 415 -26.62 -18.73 15.54
CA ILE A 415 -27.45 -19.01 16.71
C ILE A 415 -28.82 -19.44 16.19
N ASN A 416 -29.26 -20.61 16.62
CA ASN A 416 -30.48 -21.27 16.13
C ASN A 416 -31.33 -21.70 17.32
N ASN A 417 -32.64 -21.88 17.07
CA ASN A 417 -33.60 -22.41 18.05
C ASN A 417 -33.73 -21.55 19.32
N ILE A 418 -33.66 -20.23 19.16
CA ILE A 418 -33.94 -19.26 20.24
C ILE A 418 -35.05 -18.32 19.81
N THR A 419 -35.73 -17.72 20.78
CA THR A 419 -36.67 -16.63 20.54
C THR A 419 -35.93 -15.47 19.86
N PRO A 420 -36.42 -14.93 18.73
CA PRO A 420 -35.78 -13.80 18.07
C PRO A 420 -35.61 -12.61 19.03
N GLY A 421 -34.38 -12.12 19.17
CA GLY A 421 -34.05 -11.01 20.07
C GLY A 421 -33.70 -11.42 21.50
N ASP A 422 -33.59 -12.72 21.79
CA ASP A 422 -33.12 -13.22 23.08
C ASP A 422 -31.58 -13.32 23.11
N ASP A 423 -30.93 -12.20 23.44
CA ASP A 423 -29.47 -12.09 23.58
C ASP A 423 -28.92 -13.03 24.68
N TYR A 424 -29.71 -13.33 25.71
CA TYR A 424 -29.31 -14.20 26.82
C TYR A 424 -29.22 -15.65 26.38
N ALA A 425 -30.24 -16.16 25.69
CA ALA A 425 -30.21 -17.49 25.10
C ALA A 425 -29.10 -17.62 24.04
N ALA A 426 -28.87 -16.58 23.25
CA ALA A 426 -27.77 -16.54 22.28
C ALA A 426 -26.39 -16.64 22.94
N MET A 427 -26.18 -15.89 24.03
CA MET A 427 -24.95 -15.94 24.82
C MET A 427 -24.73 -17.32 25.42
N ASN A 428 -25.77 -17.91 26.01
CA ASN A 428 -25.72 -19.23 26.60
C ASN A 428 -25.28 -20.28 25.56
N GLN A 429 -25.95 -20.28 24.39
CA GLN A 429 -25.65 -21.23 23.31
C GLN A 429 -24.23 -21.08 22.75
N VAL A 430 -23.72 -19.85 22.58
CA VAL A 430 -22.38 -19.65 21.99
C VAL A 430 -21.27 -20.06 22.94
N VAL A 431 -21.38 -19.70 24.22
CA VAL A 431 -20.40 -20.04 25.26
C VAL A 431 -20.35 -21.55 25.41
N PHE A 432 -21.49 -22.21 25.56
CA PHE A 432 -21.57 -23.67 25.69
C PHE A 432 -20.88 -24.36 24.51
N ARG A 433 -21.26 -24.00 23.27
CA ARG A 433 -20.69 -24.62 22.06
C ARG A 433 -19.18 -24.41 21.92
N ARG A 434 -18.66 -23.24 22.30
CA ARG A 434 -17.22 -22.96 22.22
C ARG A 434 -16.46 -23.83 23.22
N TYR A 435 -16.87 -23.81 24.47
CA TYR A 435 -16.08 -24.36 25.56
C TYR A 435 -16.26 -25.86 25.73
N SER A 436 -17.46 -26.42 25.51
CA SER A 436 -17.64 -27.88 25.45
C SER A 436 -16.78 -28.50 24.36
N ARG A 437 -16.60 -27.81 23.22
CA ARG A 437 -15.70 -28.27 22.16
C ARG A 437 -14.23 -28.17 22.54
N LEU A 438 -13.80 -27.06 23.18
CA LEU A 438 -12.41 -26.92 23.64
C LEU A 438 -12.04 -28.01 24.65
N LEU A 439 -12.94 -28.31 25.59
CA LEU A 439 -12.76 -29.41 26.55
C LEU A 439 -12.68 -30.77 25.85
N LYS A 440 -13.61 -31.06 24.93
CA LYS A 440 -13.63 -32.32 24.16
C LYS A 440 -12.35 -32.50 23.33
N ASP A 441 -11.89 -31.43 22.68
CA ASP A 441 -10.70 -31.44 21.83
C ASP A 441 -9.39 -31.28 22.65
N LYS A 442 -9.46 -31.23 23.99
CA LYS A 442 -8.34 -31.00 24.93
C LYS A 442 -7.47 -29.78 24.55
N GLN A 443 -8.11 -28.72 24.06
CA GLN A 443 -7.44 -27.48 23.68
C GLN A 443 -7.28 -26.54 24.88
N PRO A 444 -6.26 -25.66 24.88
CA PRO A 444 -6.06 -24.72 25.96
C PRO A 444 -7.25 -23.76 26.09
N LEU A 445 -7.60 -23.44 27.34
CA LEU A 445 -8.62 -22.45 27.68
C LEU A 445 -7.98 -21.05 27.74
N PRO A 446 -8.76 -19.98 27.49
CA PRO A 446 -8.29 -18.61 27.66
C PRO A 446 -8.13 -18.22 29.13
N ASP A 447 -7.22 -17.28 29.39
CA ASP A 447 -7.02 -16.69 30.71
C ASP A 447 -8.16 -15.73 31.07
N ILE A 448 -8.69 -15.00 30.08
CA ILE A 448 -9.78 -14.04 30.24
C ILE A 448 -10.79 -14.18 29.09
N VAL A 449 -12.07 -14.05 29.41
CA VAL A 449 -13.17 -13.97 28.45
C VAL A 449 -13.97 -12.71 28.69
N PHE A 450 -13.98 -11.84 27.69
CA PHE A 450 -14.76 -10.61 27.67
C PHE A 450 -16.13 -10.85 27.04
N ILE A 451 -17.19 -10.40 27.69
CA ILE A 451 -18.55 -10.42 27.18
C ILE A 451 -18.95 -8.97 26.83
N ASP A 452 -19.24 -8.69 25.56
CA ASP A 452 -19.73 -7.37 25.13
C ASP A 452 -21.19 -7.16 25.56
N GLY A 453 -21.38 -6.93 26.85
CA GLY A 453 -22.66 -6.64 27.44
C GLY A 453 -22.62 -6.46 28.94
N GLY A 454 -23.79 -6.12 29.48
CA GLY A 454 -23.97 -5.86 30.91
C GLY A 454 -23.99 -7.11 31.77
N LEU A 455 -24.30 -6.90 33.05
CA LEU A 455 -24.34 -7.95 34.08
C LEU A 455 -25.22 -9.16 33.71
N GLY A 456 -26.36 -8.93 33.04
CA GLY A 456 -27.25 -10.03 32.62
C GLY A 456 -26.57 -11.02 31.66
N GLN A 457 -25.88 -10.53 30.63
CA GLN A 457 -25.18 -11.38 29.67
C GLN A 457 -23.96 -12.05 30.30
N LEU A 458 -23.25 -11.34 31.19
CA LEU A 458 -22.15 -11.90 31.96
C LEU A 458 -22.62 -13.08 32.83
N ASN A 459 -23.74 -12.93 33.55
CA ASN A 459 -24.29 -13.99 34.40
C ASN A 459 -24.71 -15.22 33.59
N GLN A 460 -25.21 -15.05 32.38
CA GLN A 460 -25.50 -16.17 31.48
C GLN A 460 -24.22 -16.93 31.10
N ALA A 461 -23.13 -16.21 30.81
CA ALA A 461 -21.85 -16.85 30.52
C ALA A 461 -21.30 -17.59 31.75
N ILE A 462 -21.40 -17.01 32.95
CA ILE A 462 -21.00 -17.65 34.21
C ILE A 462 -21.77 -18.95 34.42
N MET A 463 -23.11 -18.88 34.38
CA MET A 463 -23.98 -20.04 34.58
C MET A 463 -23.64 -21.21 33.63
N VAL A 464 -23.33 -20.90 32.37
CA VAL A 464 -22.92 -21.92 31.39
C VAL A 464 -21.56 -22.51 31.71
N MET A 465 -20.57 -21.68 32.03
CA MET A 465 -19.21 -22.14 32.34
C MET A 465 -19.21 -23.04 33.57
N ASP A 466 -19.97 -22.66 34.61
CA ASP A 466 -20.15 -23.47 35.82
C ASP A 466 -20.83 -24.81 35.49
N SER A 467 -21.86 -24.80 34.62
CA SER A 467 -22.58 -26.02 34.23
C SER A 467 -21.72 -27.05 33.48
N ILE A 468 -20.60 -26.61 32.87
CA ILE A 468 -19.63 -27.47 32.19
C ILE A 468 -18.32 -27.65 32.97
N GLY A 469 -18.28 -27.20 34.24
CA GLY A 469 -17.16 -27.41 35.16
C GLY A 469 -15.92 -26.57 34.86
N ILE A 470 -16.07 -25.36 34.31
CA ILE A 470 -14.94 -24.45 34.03
C ILE A 470 -14.91 -23.31 35.04
N GLU A 471 -13.99 -23.38 35.99
CA GLU A 471 -13.77 -22.35 37.02
C GLU A 471 -12.48 -21.53 36.79
N SER A 472 -11.58 -22.01 35.92
CA SER A 472 -10.24 -21.44 35.77
C SER A 472 -10.17 -20.14 34.94
N ILE A 473 -11.27 -19.73 34.31
CA ILE A 473 -11.30 -18.63 33.36
C ILE A 473 -11.84 -17.37 34.04
N GLN A 474 -11.14 -16.24 33.92
CA GLN A 474 -11.68 -14.96 34.37
C GLN A 474 -12.74 -14.45 33.37
N LEU A 475 -13.99 -14.30 33.82
CA LEU A 475 -15.06 -13.69 33.04
C LEU A 475 -15.17 -12.19 33.36
N VAL A 476 -15.30 -11.35 32.32
CA VAL A 476 -15.43 -9.90 32.46
C VAL A 476 -16.51 -9.39 31.50
N GLY A 477 -17.55 -8.76 32.06
CA GLY A 477 -18.55 -8.02 31.27
C GLY A 477 -18.04 -6.63 30.91
N VAL A 478 -18.30 -6.17 29.69
CA VAL A 478 -17.94 -4.84 29.22
C VAL A 478 -19.22 -4.06 28.92
N ALA A 479 -19.67 -3.26 29.87
CA ALA A 479 -20.89 -2.48 29.73
C ALA A 479 -20.60 -1.08 29.15
N LYS A 480 -21.56 -0.56 28.36
CA LYS A 480 -21.52 0.84 27.91
C LYS A 480 -21.72 1.75 29.14
N GLY A 481 -20.81 2.70 29.35
CA GLY A 481 -20.85 3.62 30.48
C GLY A 481 -21.98 4.64 30.44
N GLU A 482 -22.05 5.44 31.50
CA GLU A 482 -23.01 6.54 31.65
C GLU A 482 -23.00 7.47 30.42
N GLY A 483 -24.17 7.71 29.84
CA GLY A 483 -24.34 8.60 28.68
C GLY A 483 -24.04 7.99 27.30
N ARG A 484 -23.84 6.67 27.18
CA ARG A 484 -23.59 5.96 25.88
C ARG A 484 -22.42 6.54 25.05
N LYS A 485 -21.43 7.15 25.68
CA LYS A 485 -20.22 7.64 24.98
C LYS A 485 -19.15 6.55 24.94
N ALA A 486 -18.54 6.35 23.77
CA ALA A 486 -17.42 5.42 23.60
C ALA A 486 -16.19 5.89 24.41
N GLY A 487 -15.55 4.99 25.15
CA GLY A 487 -14.39 5.31 26.01
C GLY A 487 -14.71 5.47 27.51
N LEU A 488 -15.97 5.29 27.92
CA LEU A 488 -16.40 5.28 29.34
C LEU A 488 -16.89 3.90 29.77
N GLU A 489 -16.42 2.83 29.13
CA GLU A 489 -16.86 1.47 29.44
C GLU A 489 -16.58 1.08 30.90
N THR A 490 -17.56 0.42 31.51
CA THR A 490 -17.44 -0.16 32.85
C THR A 490 -17.13 -1.64 32.72
N LEU A 491 -16.04 -2.07 33.36
CA LEU A 491 -15.74 -3.50 33.49
C LEU A 491 -16.54 -4.07 34.65
N ILE A 492 -17.20 -5.19 34.43
CA ILE A 492 -18.03 -5.88 35.42
C ILE A 492 -17.39 -7.24 35.69
N MET A 493 -17.10 -7.52 36.95
CA MET A 493 -16.68 -8.84 37.41
C MET A 493 -17.66 -9.35 38.44
N VAL A 494 -17.83 -10.66 38.48
CA VAL A 494 -18.59 -11.35 39.53
C VAL A 494 -17.65 -12.35 40.18
N THR A 495 -17.40 -12.16 41.47
CA THR A 495 -16.51 -13.01 42.26
C THR A 495 -17.25 -13.38 43.54
N ASP A 496 -17.38 -14.67 43.84
CA ASP A 496 -18.07 -15.19 45.02
C ASP A 496 -19.49 -14.60 45.21
N GLY A 497 -20.23 -14.45 44.09
CA GLY A 497 -21.57 -13.86 44.07
C GLY A 497 -21.62 -12.33 44.24
N LYS A 498 -20.49 -11.66 44.49
CA LYS A 498 -20.42 -10.20 44.58
C LYS A 498 -20.10 -9.59 43.23
N THR A 499 -20.92 -8.62 42.82
CA THR A 499 -20.68 -7.85 41.59
C THR A 499 -19.75 -6.67 41.88
N GLN A 500 -18.60 -6.63 41.20
CA GLN A 500 -17.68 -5.51 41.21
C GLN A 500 -17.77 -4.77 39.88
N LYS A 501 -17.98 -3.45 39.94
CA LYS A 501 -17.92 -2.56 38.78
C LYS A 501 -16.66 -1.72 38.85
N ILE A 502 -15.83 -1.79 37.83
CA ILE A 502 -14.58 -1.04 37.72
C ILE A 502 -14.76 0.02 36.62
N ASN A 503 -14.74 1.28 37.03
CA ASN A 503 -14.71 2.42 36.13
C ASN A 503 -13.27 2.89 35.97
N LEU A 504 -12.79 2.93 34.74
CA LEU A 504 -11.43 3.35 34.41
C LEU A 504 -11.46 4.68 33.66
N HIS A 505 -10.38 5.45 33.78
CA HIS A 505 -10.23 6.67 32.99
C HIS A 505 -10.14 6.31 31.49
N PRO A 506 -10.69 7.12 30.55
CA PRO A 506 -10.65 6.82 29.11
C PRO A 506 -9.25 6.62 28.51
N GLN A 507 -8.23 7.18 29.16
CA GLN A 507 -6.82 7.07 28.76
C GLN A 507 -6.07 5.93 29.47
N ASP A 508 -6.74 5.17 30.34
CA ASP A 508 -6.17 4.01 31.00
C ASP A 508 -5.77 2.95 29.96
N GLN A 509 -4.54 2.44 30.06
CA GLN A 509 -4.02 1.57 29.01
C GLN A 509 -4.72 0.21 29.00
N ALA A 510 -5.17 -0.30 30.15
CA ALA A 510 -5.94 -1.54 30.22
C ALA A 510 -7.30 -1.37 29.55
N LEU A 511 -7.99 -0.26 29.82
CA LEU A 511 -9.28 0.04 29.17
C LEU A 511 -9.11 0.17 27.65
N MET A 512 -8.05 0.82 27.18
CA MET A 512 -7.75 0.91 25.76
C MET A 512 -7.54 -0.47 25.11
N LEU A 513 -6.92 -1.42 25.80
CA LEU A 513 -6.77 -2.80 25.31
C LEU A 513 -8.12 -3.52 25.26
N VAL A 514 -8.93 -3.44 26.31
CA VAL A 514 -10.27 -4.06 26.36
C VAL A 514 -11.17 -3.50 25.26
N ASN A 515 -11.19 -2.17 25.09
CA ASN A 515 -11.94 -1.52 24.02
C ASN A 515 -11.49 -1.97 22.63
N HIS A 516 -10.17 -2.13 22.42
CA HIS A 516 -9.68 -2.67 21.15
C HIS A 516 -10.13 -4.12 20.90
N ILE A 517 -10.17 -4.96 21.94
CA ILE A 517 -10.67 -6.33 21.85
C ILE A 517 -12.17 -6.34 21.49
N ARG A 518 -12.97 -5.51 22.19
CA ARG A 518 -14.41 -5.38 21.94
C ARG A 518 -14.72 -4.85 20.54
N ASP A 519 -14.09 -3.74 20.15
CA ASP A 519 -14.28 -3.11 18.84
C ASP A 519 -13.93 -4.09 17.71
N GLU A 520 -12.92 -4.94 17.91
CA GLU A 520 -12.54 -5.98 16.97
C GLU A 520 -13.59 -7.10 16.89
N SER A 521 -14.22 -7.48 18.00
CA SER A 521 -15.37 -8.41 18.04
C SER A 521 -16.54 -7.86 17.23
N HIS A 522 -16.93 -6.62 17.52
CA HIS A 522 -18.03 -5.93 16.83
C HIS A 522 -17.73 -5.78 15.33
N ARG A 523 -16.50 -5.39 14.97
CA ARG A 523 -16.04 -5.30 13.58
C ARG A 523 -16.12 -6.65 12.87
N PHE A 524 -15.81 -7.74 13.56
CA PHE A 524 -15.85 -9.08 13.00
C PHE A 524 -17.29 -9.54 12.74
N ALA A 525 -18.23 -9.25 13.64
CA ALA A 525 -19.65 -9.51 13.44
C ALA A 525 -20.22 -8.79 12.19
N ILE A 526 -20.00 -7.47 12.08
CA ILE A 526 -20.53 -6.64 10.98
C ILE A 526 -20.04 -7.07 9.60
N LYS A 527 -18.75 -7.46 9.48
CA LYS A 527 -18.12 -7.78 8.17
C LYS A 527 -18.84 -8.92 7.44
N ASN A 528 -19.41 -9.89 8.16
CA ASN A 528 -20.08 -11.03 7.54
C ASN A 528 -21.57 -10.80 7.23
N HIS A 529 -22.28 -9.94 7.98
CA HIS A 529 -23.62 -9.47 7.57
C HIS A 529 -23.55 -8.74 6.23
N ARG A 530 -22.52 -7.90 6.01
CA ARG A 530 -22.32 -7.24 4.70
C ARG A 530 -22.07 -8.24 3.56
N LYS A 531 -21.30 -9.30 3.79
CA LYS A 531 -21.07 -10.37 2.80
C LYS A 531 -22.34 -11.20 2.54
N LYS A 532 -23.10 -11.58 3.57
CA LYS A 532 -24.38 -12.31 3.42
C LYS A 532 -25.43 -11.46 2.68
N ARG A 533 -25.54 -10.16 2.98
CA ARG A 533 -26.41 -9.20 2.26
C ARG A 533 -26.01 -9.03 0.79
N GLY A 534 -24.71 -8.97 0.50
CA GLY A 534 -24.20 -8.92 -0.88
C GLY A 534 -24.57 -10.16 -1.70
N LYS A 535 -24.57 -11.35 -1.08
CA LYS A 535 -24.99 -12.61 -1.72
C LYS A 535 -26.51 -12.68 -1.93
N LYS A 536 -27.34 -12.32 -0.95
CA LYS A 536 -28.81 -12.30 -1.12
C LYS A 536 -29.28 -11.27 -2.16
N ARG A 537 -28.55 -10.16 -2.34
CA ARG A 537 -28.82 -9.16 -3.40
C ARG A 537 -28.40 -9.59 -4.81
N THR A 538 -27.54 -10.61 -4.96
CA THR A 538 -27.00 -11.02 -6.26
C THR A 538 -27.69 -12.24 -6.88
N THR A 539 -28.47 -13.00 -6.12
CA THR A 539 -29.32 -14.07 -6.64
C THR A 539 -30.61 -13.48 -7.21
N SER A 540 -30.78 -13.54 -8.52
CA SER A 540 -32.01 -13.08 -9.19
C SER A 540 -33.11 -14.14 -9.06
N PRO A 541 -34.39 -13.75 -8.89
CA PRO A 541 -35.51 -14.69 -8.90
C PRO A 541 -35.52 -15.62 -10.13
N LEU A 542 -35.02 -15.12 -11.27
CA LEU A 542 -34.89 -15.88 -12.52
C LEU A 542 -33.83 -17.00 -12.47
N GLU A 543 -32.82 -16.92 -11.60
CA GLU A 543 -31.81 -17.98 -11.45
C GLU A 543 -32.35 -19.21 -10.70
N GLY A 544 -33.44 -19.05 -9.96
CA GLY A 544 -34.11 -20.14 -9.25
C GLY A 544 -35.15 -20.90 -10.08
N ILE A 545 -35.24 -20.62 -11.39
CA ILE A 545 -36.18 -21.26 -12.32
C ILE A 545 -35.42 -22.31 -13.14
N GLU A 546 -35.80 -23.57 -12.96
CA GLU A 546 -35.18 -24.69 -13.66
C GLU A 546 -35.38 -24.55 -15.18
N GLY A 547 -34.26 -24.55 -15.93
CA GLY A 547 -34.25 -24.30 -17.37
C GLY A 547 -33.94 -22.85 -17.80
N VAL A 548 -33.86 -21.89 -16.86
CA VAL A 548 -33.45 -20.49 -17.13
C VAL A 548 -31.97 -20.30 -16.79
N GLY A 549 -31.10 -20.63 -17.74
CA GLY A 549 -29.65 -20.39 -17.64
C GLY A 549 -29.25 -18.92 -17.88
N LYS A 550 -27.95 -18.61 -17.72
CA LYS A 550 -27.39 -17.25 -17.87
C LYS A 550 -27.74 -16.58 -19.21
N GLN A 551 -27.71 -17.33 -20.31
CA GLN A 551 -28.00 -16.80 -21.66
C GLN A 551 -29.47 -16.39 -21.81
N ARG A 552 -30.41 -17.27 -21.42
CA ARG A 552 -31.86 -16.99 -21.47
C ARG A 552 -32.25 -15.85 -20.53
N ARG A 553 -31.63 -15.78 -19.35
CA ARG A 553 -31.81 -14.65 -18.42
C ARG A 553 -31.38 -13.32 -19.04
N SER A 554 -30.20 -13.29 -19.68
CA SER A 554 -29.74 -12.08 -20.36
C SER A 554 -30.68 -11.68 -21.50
N ALA A 555 -31.18 -12.66 -22.26
CA ALA A 555 -32.13 -12.40 -23.33
C ALA A 555 -33.44 -11.79 -22.81
N LEU A 556 -33.99 -12.32 -21.71
CA LEU A 556 -35.18 -11.79 -21.04
C LEU A 556 -34.97 -10.35 -20.55
N LEU A 557 -33.88 -10.09 -19.83
CA LEU A 557 -33.61 -8.77 -19.28
C LEU A 557 -33.33 -7.73 -20.37
N ASN A 558 -32.68 -8.14 -21.47
CA ASN A 558 -32.42 -7.25 -22.60
C ASN A 558 -33.69 -6.96 -23.41
N HIS A 559 -34.60 -7.94 -23.52
CA HIS A 559 -35.86 -7.77 -24.27
C HIS A 559 -36.87 -6.89 -23.53
N PHE A 560 -36.99 -7.07 -22.21
CA PHE A 560 -37.98 -6.35 -21.39
C PHE A 560 -37.41 -5.16 -20.60
N GLY A 561 -36.09 -4.94 -20.63
CA GLY A 561 -35.44 -3.80 -19.98
C GLY A 561 -35.35 -3.87 -18.44
N GLY A 562 -35.86 -4.95 -17.82
CA GLY A 562 -35.76 -5.14 -16.37
C GLY A 562 -36.69 -6.23 -15.83
N LEU A 563 -36.48 -6.61 -14.57
CA LEU A 563 -37.25 -7.70 -13.93
C LEU A 563 -38.72 -7.33 -13.66
N GLN A 564 -38.99 -6.04 -13.40
CA GLN A 564 -40.35 -5.54 -13.17
C GLN A 564 -41.23 -5.66 -14.41
N GLU A 565 -40.68 -5.43 -15.59
CA GLU A 565 -41.42 -5.54 -16.85
C GLU A 565 -41.64 -7.01 -17.25
N ILE A 566 -40.70 -7.91 -16.91
CA ILE A 566 -40.88 -9.36 -17.07
C ILE A 566 -42.05 -9.89 -16.21
N GLN A 567 -42.24 -9.35 -14.99
CA GLN A 567 -43.36 -9.77 -14.12
C GLN A 567 -44.73 -9.38 -14.69
N LYS A 568 -44.80 -8.25 -15.41
CA LYS A 568 -46.02 -7.74 -16.05
C LYS A 568 -46.30 -8.42 -17.39
N ALA A 569 -45.26 -8.88 -18.08
CA ALA A 569 -45.37 -9.53 -19.38
C ALA A 569 -46.27 -10.77 -19.35
N SER A 570 -47.02 -10.96 -20.42
CA SER A 570 -47.84 -12.16 -20.67
C SER A 570 -46.98 -13.34 -21.11
N VAL A 571 -47.51 -14.56 -20.98
CA VAL A 571 -46.84 -15.79 -21.43
C VAL A 571 -46.46 -15.70 -22.91
N ASN A 572 -47.35 -15.15 -23.74
CA ASN A 572 -47.14 -14.96 -25.17
C ASN A 572 -46.01 -13.96 -25.49
N GLU A 573 -45.83 -12.93 -24.66
CA GLU A 573 -44.73 -11.97 -24.83
C GLU A 573 -43.39 -12.57 -24.40
N ILE A 574 -43.37 -13.33 -23.29
CA ILE A 574 -42.16 -13.99 -22.81
C ILE A 574 -41.69 -15.07 -23.80
N GLN A 575 -42.61 -15.74 -24.48
CA GLN A 575 -42.29 -16.71 -25.54
C GLN A 575 -41.60 -16.09 -26.76
N LYS A 576 -41.82 -14.79 -27.05
CA LYS A 576 -41.17 -14.11 -28.18
C LYS A 576 -39.65 -13.94 -27.98
N VAL A 577 -39.14 -14.17 -26.77
CA VAL A 577 -37.71 -14.10 -26.49
C VAL A 577 -37.00 -15.34 -27.01
N ASN A 578 -35.96 -15.12 -27.81
CA ASN A 578 -35.17 -16.18 -28.43
C ASN A 578 -34.69 -17.23 -27.41
N GLY A 579 -35.06 -18.49 -27.65
CA GLY A 579 -34.67 -19.63 -26.83
C GLY A 579 -35.61 -19.95 -25.66
N ILE A 580 -36.81 -19.36 -25.61
CA ILE A 580 -37.85 -19.66 -24.62
C ILE A 580 -39.02 -20.39 -25.29
N SER A 581 -39.28 -21.63 -24.87
CA SER A 581 -40.45 -22.39 -25.30
C SER A 581 -41.69 -21.96 -24.51
N LEU A 582 -42.88 -22.26 -25.04
CA LEU A 582 -44.15 -22.00 -24.35
C LEU A 582 -44.15 -22.59 -22.92
N ALA A 583 -43.69 -23.84 -22.77
CA ALA A 583 -43.60 -24.50 -21.46
C ALA A 583 -42.66 -23.77 -20.48
N LEU A 584 -41.57 -23.17 -20.97
CA LEU A 584 -40.66 -22.40 -20.13
C LEU A 584 -41.23 -21.01 -19.79
N ALA A 585 -41.93 -20.38 -20.74
CA ALA A 585 -42.60 -19.10 -20.51
C ALA A 585 -43.69 -19.22 -19.44
N THR A 586 -44.51 -20.27 -19.48
CA THR A 586 -45.53 -20.54 -18.46
C THR A 586 -44.90 -20.73 -17.08
N LYS A 587 -43.85 -21.57 -16.97
CA LYS A 587 -43.09 -21.76 -15.73
C LYS A 587 -42.48 -20.46 -15.19
N ILE A 588 -42.01 -19.58 -16.07
CA ILE A 588 -41.44 -18.28 -15.66
C ILE A 588 -42.52 -17.39 -15.06
N VAL A 589 -43.70 -17.29 -15.69
CA VAL A 589 -44.81 -16.48 -15.18
C VAL A 589 -45.32 -17.02 -13.84
N GLU A 590 -45.51 -18.34 -13.74
CA GLU A 590 -45.95 -19.00 -12.50
C GLU A 590 -45.00 -18.73 -11.32
N LYS A 591 -43.69 -18.90 -11.52
CA LYS A 591 -42.67 -18.67 -10.48
C LYS A 591 -42.46 -17.20 -10.09
N LEU A 592 -42.89 -16.26 -10.94
CA LEU A 592 -42.72 -14.82 -10.72
C LEU A 592 -43.98 -14.14 -10.18
N ARG A 593 -45.15 -14.78 -10.32
CA ARG A 593 -46.45 -14.30 -9.83
C ARG A 593 -46.97 -15.08 -8.61
N GLY A 594 -46.45 -16.28 -8.36
CA GLY A 594 -46.55 -16.96 -7.06
C GLY A 594 -45.39 -16.56 -6.16
#